data_AF-A0A7K3PY82-F1
#
_entry.id   AF-A0A7K3PY82-F1
#
_cell.length_a   1.000
_cell.length_b   1.000
_cell.length_c   1.000
_cell.angle_alpha   90.00
_cell.angle_beta   90.00
_cell.angle_gamma   90.00
#
_symmetry.space_group_name_H-M   'P 1'
#
loop_
_entity.id
_entity.type
_entity.pdbx_description
1 polymer ?
#
loop_
_entity_poly.entity_id
_entity_poly.type
_entity_poly.pdbx_seq_one_letter_code
_entity_poly.pdbx_strand_id
1 'polypeptide(L)' 'VAAREAVRDAGFPDVSALAAQGSRVAAVVGVGLGGLTSILEQNRRLQDQGPGRVSPRTIPVMLPNHPAAEV' A
#
# COMPACT_ATOMS: atom_id res chain seq x y z
N VAL A 1 6.69 -2.16 -7.77
CA VAL A 1 7.61 -2.72 -8.79
C VAL A 1 7.39 -4.21 -8.93
N ALA A 2 7.60 -5.01 -7.87
CA ALA A 2 7.36 -6.46 -7.87
C ALA A 2 6.02 -6.90 -8.49
N ALA A 3 4.89 -6.30 -8.10
CA ALA A 3 3.58 -6.63 -8.70
C ALA A 3 3.54 -6.42 -10.23
N ARG A 4 4.10 -5.30 -10.73
CA ARG A 4 4.19 -5.02 -12.17
C ARG A 4 5.11 -5.98 -12.91
N GLU A 5 6.15 -6.49 -12.25
CA GLU A 5 7.03 -7.51 -12.81
C GLU A 5 6.33 -8.87 -12.87
N ALA A 6 5.67 -9.28 -11.79
CA ALA A 6 4.90 -10.53 -11.74
C ALA A 6 3.79 -10.58 -12.79
N VAL A 7 3.09 -9.47 -13.03
CA VAL A 7 2.07 -9.39 -14.10
C VAL A 7 2.69 -9.60 -15.49
N ARG A 8 3.87 -9.03 -15.74
CA ARG A 8 4.59 -9.23 -17.01
C ARG A 8 5.11 -10.64 -17.17
N ASP A 9 5.64 -11.23 -16.11
CA ASP A 9 6.10 -12.61 -16.08
C ASP A 9 4.94 -13.60 -16.32
N ALA A 10 3.74 -13.27 -15.86
CA ALA A 10 2.52 -14.03 -16.13
C ALA A 10 1.98 -13.89 -17.58
N GLY A 11 2.70 -13.17 -18.47
CA GLY A 11 2.36 -13.05 -19.89
C GLY A 11 1.44 -11.88 -20.24
N PHE A 12 1.15 -10.97 -19.30
CA PHE A 12 0.36 -9.77 -19.57
C PHE A 12 1.28 -8.57 -19.89
N PRO A 13 0.89 -7.66 -20.79
CA PRO A 13 1.72 -6.50 -21.11
C PRO A 13 1.90 -5.55 -19.91
N ASP A 14 0.85 -5.35 -19.13
CA ASP A 14 0.83 -4.60 -17.87
C ASP A 14 -0.44 -4.90 -17.06
N VAL A 15 -0.60 -4.21 -15.92
CA VAL A 15 -1.74 -4.37 -14.99
C VAL A 15 -3.08 -3.96 -15.63
N SER A 16 -3.08 -3.03 -16.58
CA SER A 16 -4.32 -2.59 -17.25
C SER A 16 -4.95 -3.69 -18.09
N ALA A 17 -4.16 -4.66 -18.59
CA ALA A 17 -4.68 -5.84 -19.27
C ALA A 17 -5.54 -6.73 -18.35
N LEU A 18 -5.32 -6.69 -17.04
CA LEU A 18 -6.14 -7.39 -16.05
C LEU A 18 -7.43 -6.63 -15.70
N ALA A 19 -7.47 -5.31 -15.94
CA ALA A 19 -8.61 -4.46 -15.55
C ALA A 19 -9.91 -4.83 -16.28
N ALA A 20 -9.82 -5.31 -17.52
CA ALA A 20 -10.98 -5.78 -18.30
C ALA A 20 -11.72 -6.95 -17.63
N GLN A 21 -11.06 -7.68 -16.74
CA GLN A 21 -11.63 -8.76 -15.95
C GLN A 21 -11.53 -8.48 -14.44
N GLY A 22 -11.58 -7.22 -14.02
CA GLY A 22 -11.35 -6.82 -12.62
C GLY A 22 -12.20 -7.56 -11.59
N SER A 23 -13.42 -8.00 -11.95
CA SER A 23 -14.27 -8.83 -11.07
C SER A 23 -13.77 -10.27 -10.87
N ARG A 24 -12.82 -10.73 -11.68
CA ARG A 24 -12.21 -12.07 -11.66
C ARG A 24 -10.74 -12.06 -11.24
N VAL A 25 -10.19 -10.89 -10.95
CA VAL A 25 -8.79 -10.71 -10.55
C VAL A 25 -8.75 -10.16 -9.13
N ALA A 26 -7.92 -10.73 -8.27
CA ALA A 26 -7.77 -10.30 -6.88
C ALA A 26 -6.29 -10.05 -6.54
N ALA A 27 -6.04 -9.04 -5.71
CA ALA A 27 -4.73 -8.78 -5.11
C ALA A 27 -4.70 -9.33 -3.68
N VAL A 28 -3.78 -10.26 -3.41
CA VAL A 28 -3.57 -10.84 -2.08
C VAL A 28 -2.11 -10.64 -1.70
N VAL A 29 -1.84 -9.55 -0.99
CA VAL A 29 -0.49 -9.16 -0.58
C VAL A 29 -0.51 -8.83 0.91
N GLY A 30 0.31 -9.52 1.69
CA GLY A 30 0.49 -9.28 3.12
C GLY A 30 1.81 -8.59 3.43
N VAL A 31 1.87 -7.95 4.59
CA VAL A 31 3.10 -7.44 5.18
C VAL A 31 3.22 -7.96 6.61
N GLY A 32 4.41 -8.44 7.00
CA GLY A 32 4.65 -8.92 8.37
C GLY A 32 4.64 -7.78 9.38
N LEU A 33 5.35 -6.68 9.07
CA LEU A 33 5.41 -5.48 9.90
C LEU A 33 5.22 -4.25 9.00
N GLY A 34 3.97 -3.76 8.92
CA GLY A 34 3.61 -2.64 8.07
C GLY A 34 3.98 -1.29 8.68
N GLY A 35 4.48 -0.36 7.86
CA GLY A 35 4.50 1.08 8.14
C GLY A 35 5.21 1.58 9.41
N LEU A 36 5.94 0.74 10.16
CA LEU A 36 6.41 1.06 11.51
C LEU A 36 7.23 2.35 11.58
N THR A 37 8.16 2.56 10.64
CA THR A 37 8.97 3.77 10.57
C THR A 37 8.12 5.01 10.36
N SER A 38 7.13 4.94 9.45
CA SER A 38 6.17 6.02 9.22
C SER A 38 5.31 6.27 10.45
N ILE A 39 4.85 5.24 11.15
CA ILE A 39 4.07 5.37 12.39
C ILE A 39 4.88 6.11 13.46
N LEU A 40 6.14 5.73 13.67
CA LEU A 40 7.04 6.38 14.62
C LEU A 40 7.26 7.86 14.26
N GLU A 41 7.42 8.17 12.97
CA GLU A 41 7.55 9.56 12.50
C GLU A 41 6.26 10.37 12.74
N GLN A 42 5.09 9.82 12.41
CA GLN A 42 3.82 10.51 12.63
C GLN A 42 3.52 10.68 14.12
N ASN A 43 3.86 9.70 14.94
CA ASN A 43 3.78 9.81 16.39
C ASN A 43 4.68 10.93 16.90
N ARG A 44 5.91 11.04 16.40
CA ARG A 44 6.81 12.15 16.78
C ARG A 44 6.22 13.51 16.40
N ARG A 45 5.64 13.65 15.21
CA ARG A 45 4.95 14.90 14.80
C ARG A 45 3.77 15.23 15.70
N LEU A 46 3.00 14.22 16.12
CA LEU A 46 1.90 14.39 17.06
C LEU A 46 2.39 14.94 18.40
N GLN A 47 3.46 14.36 18.95
CA GLN A 47 4.04 14.77 20.24
C GLN A 47 4.68 16.16 20.17
N ASP A 48 5.50 16.41 19.14
CA ASP A 48 6.34 17.62 19.06
C ASP A 48 5.58 18.83 18.47
N GLN A 49 4.56 18.61 17.64
CA GLN A 49 3.93 19.67 16.82
C GLN A 49 2.38 19.67 16.85
N GLY A 50 1.77 18.72 17.57
CA GLY A 50 0.33 18.62 17.73
C GLY A 50 -0.41 17.95 16.55
N PRO A 51 -1.72 17.69 16.72
CA PRO A 51 -2.51 16.84 15.83
C PRO A 51 -2.64 17.39 14.40
N GLY A 52 -2.62 18.72 14.21
CA GLY A 52 -2.71 19.33 12.88
C GLY A 52 -1.51 19.04 11.96
N ARG A 53 -0.42 18.47 12.49
CA ARG A 53 0.80 18.12 11.74
C ARG A 53 0.91 16.64 11.41
N VAL A 54 -0.02 15.82 11.88
CA VAL A 54 -0.11 14.41 11.53
C VAL A 54 -0.67 14.28 10.11
N SER A 55 -0.04 13.43 9.29
CA SER A 55 -0.50 13.23 7.92
C SER A 55 -1.89 12.57 7.90
N PRO A 56 -2.81 13.01 7.02
CA PRO A 56 -4.08 12.30 6.81
C PRO A 56 -3.86 10.88 6.25
N ARG A 57 -2.67 10.59 5.69
CA ARG A 57 -2.32 9.25 5.18
C ARG A 57 -1.83 8.29 6.26
N THR A 58 -1.71 8.73 7.52
CA THR A 58 -1.15 7.92 8.61
C THR A 58 -1.91 6.60 8.78
N ILE A 59 -3.24 6.65 8.81
CA ILE A 59 -4.08 5.46 8.97
C ILE A 59 -3.95 4.53 7.76
N PRO A 60 -4.17 4.98 6.50
CA PRO A 60 -3.95 4.12 5.33
C PRO A 60 -2.59 3.42 5.33
N VAL A 61 -1.50 4.15 5.61
CA VAL A 61 -0.13 3.58 5.58
C VAL A 61 0.12 2.57 6.69
N MET A 62 -0.51 2.73 7.86
CA MET A 62 -0.37 1.82 8.99
C MET A 62 -1.09 0.48 8.77
N LEU A 63 -2.17 0.46 7.98
CA LEU A 63 -2.99 -0.73 7.83
C LEU A 63 -2.25 -1.85 7.06
N PRO A 64 -2.16 -3.09 7.60
CA PRO A 64 -1.43 -4.18 6.96
C PRO A 64 -1.94 -4.59 5.57
N ASN A 65 -3.19 -4.26 5.24
CA ASN A 65 -3.78 -4.52 3.92
C ASN A 65 -3.47 -3.43 2.88
N HIS A 66 -2.81 -2.33 3.26
CA HIS A 66 -2.50 -1.25 2.33
C HIS A 66 -1.67 -1.66 1.12
N PRO A 67 -0.65 -2.55 1.24
CA PRO A 67 0.09 -3.01 0.06
C PRO A 67 -0.80 -3.70 -0.97
N ALA A 68 -1.84 -4.42 -0.54
CA ALA A 68 -2.79 -5.04 -1.46
C ALA A 68 -3.69 -4.01 -2.17
N ALA A 69 -3.94 -2.85 -1.56
CA ALA A 69 -4.72 -1.78 -2.16
C ALA A 69 -3.90 -0.91 -3.14
N GLU A 70 -2.58 -0.88 -3.00
CA GLU A 70 -1.67 -0.09 -3.84
C GLU A 70 -1.23 -0.79 -5.13
N VAL A 71 -1.41 -2.11 -5.23
CA VAL A 71 -0.94 -2.93 -6.36
C VAL A 71 -1.97 -3.10 -7.46
#